data_AF-M1FN49-F1
#
_entry.id   AF-M1FN49-F1
#
_cell.length_a   1.000
_cell.length_b   1.000
_cell.length_c   1.000
_cell.angle_alpha   90.00
_cell.angle_beta   90.00
_cell.angle_gamma   90.00
#
_symmetry.space_group_name_H-M   'P 1'
#
loop_
_entity.id
_entity.type
_entity.pdbx_description
1 polymer ?
#
loop_
_entity_poly.entity_id
_entity_poly.type
_entity_poly.pdbx_seq_one_letter_code
_entity_poly.pdbx_strand_id
1 'polypeptide(L)'
;MARKGNPISVRRAIDIAIRFFILCCVFTLFYSLSLVLDLDLTIYFGKLKSGRTIRHILTMLGLPFLGILVGFFIYGWELKMMDPEGAAASSGGSNSISVGGRSEMGGSSRGSGWTSFDINVLGEPFPNEEGEEVAQPDAQNAPANPVASPGGAQEQAPLPQAPAPAQEAHPAEVSELKEEIKALIREQVREESEKGVGPLTKLFPEQREINSSVALLIMEQLEITSEIGVENLREWISRIKEDKSLLKGLIGEYLPPKKGG
;
A
#
# COMPACT_ATOMS: atom_id res chain seq x y z
N MET A 1 -13.27 -11.20 -31.76
CA MET A 1 -12.45 -10.55 -32.81
C MET A 1 -11.63 -9.44 -32.19
N ALA A 2 -10.36 -9.69 -31.86
CA ALA A 2 -9.47 -8.68 -31.29
C ALA A 2 -9.04 -7.70 -32.40
N ARG A 3 -9.36 -6.41 -32.24
CA ARG A 3 -8.84 -5.35 -33.13
C ARG A 3 -7.33 -5.29 -32.95
N LYS A 4 -6.57 -5.72 -33.96
CA LYS A 4 -5.13 -5.43 -34.06
C LYS A 4 -4.97 -3.91 -34.08
N GLY A 5 -4.59 -3.33 -32.94
CA GLY A 5 -4.26 -1.92 -32.84
C GLY A 5 -3.10 -1.59 -33.77
N ASN A 6 -3.20 -0.48 -34.49
CA ASN A 6 -2.20 -0.08 -35.47
C ASN A 6 -0.94 0.43 -34.73
N PRO A 7 0.19 -0.30 -34.75
CA PRO A 7 1.38 0.05 -33.95
C PRO A 7 1.98 1.42 -34.30
N ILE A 8 1.65 1.94 -35.49
CA ILE A 8 2.07 3.26 -35.97
C ILE A 8 1.52 4.39 -35.09
N SER A 9 0.33 4.23 -34.50
CA SER A 9 -0.28 5.26 -33.66
C SER A 9 0.43 5.41 -32.32
N VAL A 10 0.88 4.30 -31.73
CA VAL A 10 1.54 4.29 -30.42
C VAL A 10 2.90 5.00 -30.49
N ARG A 11 3.71 4.71 -31.51
CA ARG A 11 5.02 5.36 -31.69
C ARG A 11 4.89 6.88 -31.84
N ARG A 12 3.87 7.36 -32.57
CA ARG A 12 3.62 8.80 -32.71
C ARG A 12 3.17 9.44 -31.39
N ALA A 13 2.30 8.76 -30.64
CA ALA A 13 1.87 9.25 -29.33
C ALA A 13 3.06 9.36 -28.35
N ILE A 14 3.94 8.35 -28.33
CA ILE A 14 5.15 8.37 -27.52
C ILE A 14 6.09 9.51 -27.93
N ASP A 15 6.34 9.70 -29.23
CA ASP A 15 7.21 10.78 -29.71
C ASP A 15 6.64 12.17 -29.36
N ILE A 16 5.32 12.36 -29.49
CA ILE A 16 4.65 13.61 -29.07
C ILE A 16 4.78 13.82 -27.56
N ALA A 17 4.57 12.77 -26.75
CA ALA A 17 4.69 12.86 -25.30
C ALA A 17 6.13 13.19 -24.87
N ILE A 18 7.14 12.56 -25.50
CA ILE A 18 8.55 12.84 -25.23
C ILE A 18 8.89 14.30 -25.59
N ARG A 19 8.46 14.78 -26.76
CA ARG A 19 8.70 16.17 -27.18
C ARG A 19 8.04 17.17 -26.22
N PHE A 20 6.81 16.90 -25.81
CA PHE A 20 6.10 17.73 -24.83
C PHE A 20 6.82 17.74 -23.48
N PHE A 21 7.29 16.58 -23.02
CA PHE A 21 8.06 16.44 -21.78
C PHE A 21 9.38 17.22 -21.85
N ILE A 22 10.15 17.08 -22.94
CA ILE A 22 11.39 17.84 -23.16
C ILE A 22 11.11 19.35 -23.14
N LEU A 23 10.04 19.80 -23.80
CA LEU A 23 9.65 21.21 -23.81
C LEU A 23 9.29 21.71 -22.40
N CYS A 24 8.58 20.91 -21.61
CA CYS A 24 8.27 21.23 -20.21
C CYS A 24 9.54 21.30 -19.34
N CYS A 25 10.48 20.38 -19.52
CA CYS A 25 11.76 20.40 -18.82
C CYS A 25 12.57 21.65 -19.16
N VAL A 26 12.68 22.01 -20.44
CA VAL A 26 13.38 23.23 -20.88
C VAL A 26 12.72 24.48 -20.30
N PHE A 27 11.39 24.55 -20.28
CA PHE A 27 10.66 25.68 -19.71
C PHE A 27 10.87 25.79 -18.20
N THR A 28 10.88 24.66 -17.50
CA THR A 28 11.14 24.60 -16.05
C THR A 28 12.57 25.01 -15.73
N LEU A 29 13.56 24.53 -16.48
CA LEU A 29 14.95 24.94 -16.33
C LEU A 29 15.15 26.43 -16.63
N PHE A 30 14.53 26.94 -17.68
CA PHE A 30 14.57 28.36 -18.02
C PHE A 30 13.93 29.22 -16.92
N TYR A 31 12.80 28.78 -16.36
CA TYR A 31 12.15 29.46 -15.24
C TYR A 31 13.04 29.46 -13.98
N SER A 32 13.58 28.30 -13.61
CA SER A 32 14.49 28.19 -12.47
C SER A 32 15.76 29.02 -12.67
N LEU A 33 16.35 29.02 -13.87
CA LEU A 33 17.51 29.85 -14.18
C LEU A 33 17.18 31.34 -14.12
N SER A 34 16.01 31.74 -14.63
CA SER A 34 15.55 33.14 -14.55
C SER A 34 15.35 33.58 -13.11
N LEU A 35 14.86 32.68 -12.25
CA LEU A 35 14.66 32.91 -10.83
C LEU A 35 16.00 33.00 -10.07
N VAL A 36 16.98 32.16 -10.41
CA VAL A 36 18.33 32.17 -9.80
C VAL A 36 19.13 33.39 -10.24
N LEU A 37 19.00 33.83 -11.49
CA LEU A 37 19.72 34.99 -12.01
C LEU A 37 19.07 36.33 -11.66
N ASP A 38 17.96 36.33 -10.91
CA ASP A 38 17.12 37.50 -10.67
C ASP A 38 16.82 38.28 -11.97
N LEU A 39 16.70 37.57 -13.09
CA LEU A 39 16.39 38.16 -14.38
C LEU A 39 14.97 38.73 -14.29
N ASP A 40 14.89 40.06 -14.27
CA ASP A 40 13.62 40.75 -14.15
C ASP A 40 12.79 40.49 -15.42
N LEU A 41 11.92 39.48 -15.36
CA LEU A 41 11.02 39.07 -16.45
C LEU A 41 10.16 40.23 -16.95
N THR A 42 10.04 41.31 -16.17
CA THR A 42 9.37 42.55 -16.57
C THR A 42 9.98 43.18 -17.83
N ILE A 43 11.29 43.02 -18.06
CA ILE A 43 11.95 43.51 -19.28
C ILE A 43 11.43 42.75 -20.51
N TYR A 44 11.26 41.42 -20.41
CA TYR A 44 10.75 40.58 -21.49
C TYR A 44 9.26 40.82 -21.76
N PHE A 45 8.46 41.01 -20.71
CA PHE A 45 7.03 41.26 -20.83
C PHE A 45 6.67 42.74 -20.98
N GLY A 46 7.57 43.55 -21.55
CA GLY A 46 7.73 45.01 -21.49
C GLY A 46 6.53 45.97 -21.64
N LYS A 47 5.27 45.52 -21.56
CA LYS A 47 4.08 46.35 -21.38
C LYS A 47 2.98 45.76 -20.48
N LEU A 48 3.15 44.57 -19.89
CA LEU A 48 2.14 44.07 -18.95
C LEU A 48 2.25 44.86 -17.64
N LYS A 49 1.31 45.78 -17.46
CA LYS A 49 1.17 46.77 -16.36
C LYS A 49 1.11 46.19 -14.94
N SER A 50 1.33 44.89 -14.73
CA SER A 50 1.34 44.28 -13.39
C SER A 50 2.34 43.14 -13.30
N GLY A 51 3.61 43.48 -13.06
CA GLY A 51 4.65 42.48 -12.74
C GLY A 51 4.28 41.64 -11.51
N ARG A 52 3.53 42.20 -10.53
CA ARG A 52 3.03 41.44 -9.36
C ARG A 52 2.03 40.36 -9.77
N THR A 53 1.10 40.67 -10.67
CA THR A 53 0.10 39.67 -11.10
C THR A 53 0.77 38.55 -11.89
N ILE A 54 1.74 38.86 -12.77
CA ILE A 54 2.49 37.83 -13.50
C ILE A 54 3.25 36.93 -12.54
N ARG A 55 3.94 37.51 -11.54
CA ARG A 55 4.69 36.72 -10.56
C ARG A 55 3.75 35.77 -9.80
N HIS A 56 2.58 36.25 -9.35
CA HIS A 56 1.59 35.39 -8.70
C HIS A 56 1.02 34.31 -9.63
N ILE A 57 0.72 34.64 -10.88
CA ILE A 57 0.26 33.66 -11.86
C ILE A 57 1.34 32.60 -12.10
N LEU A 58 2.61 32.99 -12.26
CA LEU A 58 3.72 32.04 -12.43
C LEU A 58 3.95 31.20 -11.19
N THR A 59 3.84 31.74 -9.97
CA THR A 59 3.94 30.95 -8.74
C THR A 59 2.76 29.97 -8.63
N MET A 60 1.55 30.41 -8.94
CA MET A 60 0.33 29.59 -8.93
C MET A 60 0.35 28.49 -9.99
N LEU A 61 0.95 28.74 -11.16
CA LEU A 61 1.13 27.71 -12.18
C LEU A 61 2.36 26.84 -11.91
N GLY A 62 3.45 27.36 -11.37
CA GLY A 62 4.70 26.61 -11.19
C GLY A 62 4.59 25.51 -10.14
N LEU A 63 3.96 25.78 -8.99
CA LEU A 63 3.80 24.81 -7.90
C LEU A 63 3.09 23.51 -8.31
N PRO A 64 1.90 23.54 -8.95
CA PRO A 64 1.23 22.31 -9.37
C PRO A 64 2.00 21.57 -10.47
N PHE A 65 2.65 22.29 -11.38
CA PHE A 65 3.48 21.64 -12.42
C PHE A 65 4.70 20.95 -11.85
N LEU A 66 5.33 21.53 -10.82
CA LEU A 66 6.44 20.89 -10.11
C LEU A 66 5.96 19.59 -9.43
N GLY A 67 4.79 19.61 -8.79
CA GLY A 67 4.19 18.41 -8.20
C GLY A 67 3.88 17.31 -9.23
N ILE A 68 3.38 17.68 -10.41
CA ILE A 68 3.15 16.74 -11.52
C ILE A 68 4.46 16.15 -12.04
N LEU A 69 5.51 16.97 -12.19
CA LEU A 69 6.83 16.50 -12.61
C LEU A 69 7.45 15.55 -11.58
N VAL A 70 7.38 15.89 -10.30
CA VAL A 70 7.85 15.03 -9.20
C VAL A 70 7.06 13.72 -9.18
N GLY A 71 5.72 13.78 -9.28
CA GLY A 71 4.90 12.59 -9.38
C GLY A 71 5.26 11.73 -10.60
N PHE A 72 5.44 12.34 -11.76
CA PHE A 72 5.84 11.61 -12.97
C PHE A 72 7.23 10.97 -12.83
N PHE A 73 8.18 11.61 -12.13
CA PHE A 73 9.47 11.02 -11.82
C PHE A 73 9.35 9.85 -10.84
N ILE A 74 8.57 10.00 -9.76
CA ILE A 74 8.39 8.96 -8.74
C ILE A 74 7.67 7.74 -9.36
N TYR A 75 6.49 7.93 -9.94
CA TYR A 75 5.68 6.84 -10.50
C TYR A 75 6.21 6.33 -11.85
N GLY A 76 6.78 7.21 -12.67
CA GLY A 76 7.33 6.83 -13.97
C GLY A 76 8.61 6.00 -13.86
N TRP A 77 9.41 6.20 -12.81
CA TRP A 77 10.55 5.31 -12.54
C TRP A 77 10.10 3.90 -12.18
N GLU A 78 9.04 3.77 -11.39
CA GLU A 78 8.47 2.48 -11.01
C GLU A 78 7.99 1.70 -12.25
N LEU A 79 7.31 2.38 -13.18
CA LEU A 79 6.85 1.81 -14.44
C LEU A 79 7.97 1.30 -15.36
N LYS A 80 9.18 1.87 -15.28
CA LYS A 80 10.32 1.42 -16.10
C LYS A 80 11.07 0.24 -15.49
N MET A 81 10.96 0.01 -14.19
CA MET A 81 11.56 -1.13 -13.52
C MET A 81 10.74 -2.42 -13.66
N MET A 82 9.51 -2.34 -14.19
CA MET A 82 8.81 -3.52 -14.68
C MET A 82 9.47 -3.98 -15.99
N ASP A 83 10.37 -4.95 -15.84
CA ASP A 83 11.18 -5.55 -16.90
C ASP A 83 10.37 -5.85 -18.19
N PRO A 84 10.71 -5.24 -19.33
CA PRO A 84 10.10 -5.59 -20.62
C PRO A 84 10.55 -6.96 -21.14
N GLU A 85 11.54 -7.61 -20.51
CA GLU A 85 12.04 -8.92 -20.93
C GLU A 85 11.09 -10.09 -20.64
N GLY A 86 10.06 -9.89 -19.80
CA GLY A 86 9.04 -10.91 -19.55
C GLY A 86 8.13 -11.24 -20.75
N ALA A 87 8.13 -10.43 -21.81
CA ALA A 87 7.21 -10.58 -22.95
C ALA A 87 7.86 -11.10 -24.24
N ALA A 88 9.17 -11.40 -24.25
CA ALA A 88 9.89 -11.87 -25.44
C ALA A 88 10.15 -13.39 -25.42
N ALA A 89 9.14 -14.22 -25.15
CA ALA A 89 9.30 -15.67 -25.25
C ALA A 89 7.99 -16.42 -25.56
N SER A 90 7.44 -16.27 -26.77
CA SER A 90 6.73 -17.38 -27.45
C SER A 90 6.56 -17.14 -28.95
N SER A 91 7.67 -16.99 -29.69
CA SER A 91 7.67 -17.24 -31.13
C SER A 91 8.36 -18.57 -31.39
N GLY A 92 7.59 -19.65 -31.36
CA GLY A 92 8.05 -20.99 -31.69
C GLY A 92 6.89 -21.95 -31.48
N GLY A 93 6.51 -22.80 -32.40
CA GLY A 93 6.98 -23.10 -33.73
C GLY A 93 6.01 -24.16 -34.22
N SER A 94 5.55 -24.03 -35.47
CA SER A 94 4.73 -25.02 -36.13
C SER A 94 5.39 -26.39 -36.03
N ASN A 95 4.77 -27.37 -35.39
CA ASN A 95 5.15 -28.77 -35.61
C ASN A 95 3.90 -29.64 -35.72
N SER A 96 3.94 -30.41 -36.80
CA SER A 96 2.94 -31.26 -37.39
C SER A 96 2.48 -32.39 -36.47
N ILE A 97 1.18 -32.66 -36.58
CA ILE A 97 0.49 -33.94 -36.38
C ILE A 97 1.42 -35.15 -36.15
N SER A 98 1.36 -35.67 -34.93
CA SER A 98 1.71 -37.05 -34.61
C SER A 98 0.54 -37.61 -33.82
N VAL A 99 -0.19 -38.52 -34.47
CA VAL A 99 -1.30 -39.28 -33.92
C VAL A 99 -0.71 -40.47 -33.17
N GLY A 100 -0.98 -40.58 -31.86
CA GLY A 100 -0.82 -41.86 -31.17
C GLY A 100 -0.47 -41.78 -29.68
N GLY A 101 -1.30 -42.45 -28.86
CA GLY A 101 -0.95 -43.01 -27.54
C GLY A 101 -0.94 -41.99 -26.40
N ARG A 102 -2.02 -41.83 -25.63
CA ARG A 102 -2.50 -42.70 -24.53
C ARG A 102 -1.52 -42.76 -23.34
N SER A 103 -2.02 -42.24 -22.22
CA SER A 103 -1.71 -42.54 -20.81
C SER A 103 -0.79 -41.59 -20.02
N GLU A 104 -1.26 -41.35 -18.79
CA GLU A 104 -0.55 -40.98 -17.55
C GLU A 104 -0.30 -39.49 -17.22
N MET A 105 -1.33 -38.90 -16.61
CA MET A 105 -1.34 -38.46 -15.20
C MET A 105 0.05 -38.31 -14.52
N GLY A 106 0.51 -37.06 -14.38
CA GLY A 106 1.60 -36.64 -13.50
C GLY A 106 1.75 -35.13 -13.65
N GLY A 107 1.42 -34.29 -12.67
CA GLY A 107 2.02 -34.29 -11.34
C GLY A 107 3.35 -33.54 -11.41
N SER A 108 3.31 -32.20 -11.50
CA SER A 108 4.52 -31.39 -11.29
C SER A 108 4.17 -30.07 -10.62
N SER A 109 4.39 -30.09 -9.32
CA SER A 109 4.61 -28.97 -8.43
C SER A 109 5.56 -27.94 -9.07
N ARG A 110 5.00 -26.84 -9.55
CA ARG A 110 5.72 -25.56 -9.69
C ARG A 110 5.41 -24.82 -8.39
N GLY A 111 6.26 -24.85 -7.37
CA GLY A 111 7.63 -24.36 -7.44
C GLY A 111 7.60 -22.93 -6.90
N SER A 112 7.29 -22.80 -5.61
CA SER A 112 7.34 -21.55 -4.85
C SER A 112 8.81 -21.17 -4.66
N GLY A 113 9.35 -20.38 -5.59
CA GLY A 113 10.74 -19.97 -5.58
C GLY A 113 10.86 -18.45 -5.59
N TRP A 114 10.66 -17.81 -4.44
CA TRP A 114 11.12 -16.44 -4.15
C TRP A 114 11.43 -16.31 -2.65
N THR A 115 12.34 -17.14 -2.13
CA THR A 115 13.01 -16.89 -0.84
C THR A 115 14.49 -17.23 -0.97
N SER A 116 15.22 -16.40 -1.70
CA SER A 116 16.68 -16.34 -1.59
C SER A 116 17.20 -15.04 -2.21
N PHE A 117 16.99 -13.92 -1.52
CA PHE A 117 17.98 -12.86 -1.58
C PHE A 117 18.86 -13.00 -0.34
N ASP A 118 20.16 -12.98 -0.61
CA ASP A 118 21.26 -13.39 0.25
C ASP A 118 21.55 -12.29 1.29
N ILE A 119 21.48 -12.65 2.58
CA ILE A 119 21.66 -11.72 3.72
C ILE A 119 23.11 -11.22 3.83
N ASN A 120 24.06 -11.76 3.08
CA ASN A 120 25.45 -11.31 3.12
C ASN A 120 25.77 -10.03 2.29
N VAL A 121 24.77 -9.31 1.79
CA VAL A 121 24.97 -7.97 1.16
C VAL A 121 24.86 -6.81 2.17
N LEU A 122 24.53 -7.09 3.44
CA LEU A 122 24.51 -6.09 4.52
C LEU A 122 25.86 -5.91 5.25
N GLY A 123 26.95 -6.30 4.58
CA GLY A 123 28.32 -6.19 5.10
C GLY A 123 29.06 -4.96 4.61
N GLU A 124 28.52 -3.75 4.77
CA GLU A 124 29.37 -2.53 4.79
C GLU A 124 28.97 -1.61 5.96
N PRO A 125 29.96 -1.20 6.79
CA PRO A 125 29.72 -0.62 8.11
C PRO A 125 29.20 0.80 8.07
N PHE A 126 28.15 1.04 8.86
CA PHE A 126 27.61 2.35 9.17
C PHE A 126 28.70 3.29 9.71
N PRO A 127 28.91 4.48 9.13
CA PRO A 127 29.72 5.50 9.75
C PRO A 127 29.00 6.00 11.02
N ASN A 128 29.70 5.86 12.14
CA ASN A 128 29.36 6.42 13.43
C ASN A 128 29.26 7.95 13.36
N GLU A 129 28.11 8.52 13.71
CA GLU A 129 27.96 9.83 14.35
C GLU A 129 26.78 9.70 15.31
N GLU A 130 27.01 9.37 16.58
CA GLU A 130 27.27 10.29 17.69
C GLU A 130 26.11 11.25 18.01
N GLY A 131 25.36 10.90 19.06
CA GLY A 131 24.90 11.87 20.05
C GLY A 131 23.46 12.37 19.93
N GLU A 132 22.50 11.68 20.54
CA GLU A 132 21.43 12.38 21.26
C GLU A 132 20.97 11.58 22.48
N GLU A 133 21.45 12.04 23.63
CA GLU A 133 21.19 11.53 24.97
C GLU A 133 19.83 12.11 25.44
N VAL A 134 18.72 11.40 25.18
CA VAL A 134 17.40 11.88 25.61
C VAL A 134 17.02 11.25 26.95
N ALA A 135 16.98 12.13 27.94
CA ALA A 135 16.83 11.89 29.37
C ALA A 135 15.66 10.96 29.78
N GLN A 136 15.99 10.03 30.66
CA GLN A 136 15.06 9.17 31.36
C GLN A 136 14.50 9.92 32.59
N PRO A 137 13.17 10.08 32.76
CA PRO A 137 12.60 10.74 33.93
C PRO A 137 12.70 9.84 35.18
N ASP A 138 13.35 10.39 36.20
CA ASP A 138 13.57 9.80 37.51
C ASP A 138 12.27 9.62 38.33
N ALA A 139 12.31 8.55 39.12
CA ALA A 139 11.32 8.16 40.11
C ALA A 139 11.16 9.20 41.23
N GLN A 140 9.92 9.45 41.66
CA GLN A 140 9.70 10.06 42.97
C GLN A 140 8.39 9.69 43.66
N ASN A 141 8.58 9.21 44.90
CA ASN A 141 7.74 9.32 46.09
C ASN A 141 6.52 8.40 46.29
N ALA A 142 6.77 7.39 47.10
CA ALA A 142 5.82 6.71 47.98
C ALA A 142 5.18 7.66 49.03
N PRO A 143 4.02 7.25 49.58
CA PRO A 143 3.76 7.39 51.00
C PRO A 143 3.49 6.04 51.68
N ALA A 144 3.93 5.95 52.93
CA ALA A 144 4.06 4.75 53.75
C ALA A 144 2.90 4.53 54.73
N ASN A 145 2.92 3.32 55.32
CA ASN A 145 2.45 2.93 56.67
C ASN A 145 0.94 2.59 56.89
N PRO A 146 0.55 1.94 58.01
CA PRO A 146 1.08 0.69 58.57
C PRO A 146 -0.01 -0.23 59.25
N VAL A 147 0.36 -1.50 59.44
CA VAL A 147 0.19 -2.32 60.69
C VAL A 147 -1.19 -2.78 61.22
N ALA A 148 -1.21 -4.10 61.52
CA ALA A 148 -2.03 -4.87 62.47
C ALA A 148 -3.47 -5.24 62.02
N SER A 149 -3.93 -6.49 62.12
CA SER A 149 -3.67 -7.50 63.16
C SER A 149 -3.92 -8.95 62.67
N PRO A 150 -3.35 -9.96 63.36
CA PRO A 150 -3.43 -11.37 63.01
C PRO A 150 -4.59 -12.09 63.73
N GLY A 151 -5.06 -13.20 63.16
CA GLY A 151 -5.79 -14.22 63.92
C GLY A 151 -7.05 -14.71 63.24
N GLY A 152 -6.98 -15.89 62.65
CA GLY A 152 -8.15 -16.56 62.08
C GLY A 152 -7.80 -17.80 61.29
N ALA A 153 -7.13 -18.74 61.94
CA ALA A 153 -6.94 -20.09 61.42
C ALA A 153 -8.29 -20.73 61.10
N GLN A 154 -8.59 -20.92 59.81
CA GLN A 154 -9.44 -22.02 59.36
C GLN A 154 -8.77 -22.71 58.19
N GLU A 155 -7.95 -23.67 58.61
CA GLU A 155 -7.48 -24.83 57.91
C GLU A 155 -8.69 -25.62 57.36
N GLN A 156 -9.15 -25.25 56.17
CA GLN A 156 -9.88 -26.16 55.31
C GLN A 156 -9.19 -26.10 53.98
N ALA A 157 -8.35 -27.10 53.71
CA ALA A 157 -7.81 -27.40 52.40
C ALA A 157 -8.96 -27.97 51.54
N PRO A 158 -9.53 -27.23 50.57
CA PRO A 158 -10.35 -27.84 49.56
C PRO A 158 -9.36 -28.29 48.47
N LEU A 159 -9.33 -29.60 48.30
CA LEU A 159 -8.78 -30.38 47.19
C LEU A 159 -8.39 -29.55 45.95
N PRO A 160 -7.24 -29.83 45.31
CA PRO A 160 -6.85 -29.20 44.06
C PRO A 160 -7.99 -29.39 43.06
N GLN A 161 -8.75 -28.31 42.83
CA GLN A 161 -9.63 -28.24 41.67
C GLN A 161 -8.69 -28.43 40.50
N ALA A 162 -8.82 -29.60 39.86
CA ALA A 162 -8.26 -29.84 38.55
C ALA A 162 -8.49 -28.57 37.73
N PRO A 163 -7.46 -28.02 37.08
CA PRO A 163 -7.62 -26.81 36.29
C PRO A 163 -8.83 -27.05 35.39
N ALA A 164 -9.90 -26.27 35.61
CA ALA A 164 -11.02 -26.24 34.70
C ALA A 164 -10.39 -26.14 33.31
N PRO A 165 -10.74 -27.04 32.36
CA PRO A 165 -10.07 -27.11 31.08
C PRO A 165 -10.11 -25.69 30.55
N ALA A 166 -8.95 -25.05 30.54
CA ALA A 166 -8.78 -23.81 29.83
C ALA A 166 -9.36 -24.16 28.47
N GLN A 167 -10.46 -23.52 28.11
CA GLN A 167 -10.94 -23.53 26.75
C GLN A 167 -9.82 -22.84 25.99
N GLU A 168 -8.77 -23.60 25.72
CA GLU A 168 -7.69 -23.29 24.83
C GLU A 168 -8.39 -23.19 23.50
N ALA A 169 -8.90 -22.00 23.23
CA ALA A 169 -9.41 -21.60 21.94
C ALA A 169 -8.43 -22.16 20.92
N HIS A 170 -8.91 -23.11 20.11
CA HIS A 170 -8.03 -23.84 19.22
C HIS A 170 -7.35 -22.79 18.33
N PRO A 171 -6.01 -22.70 18.30
CA PRO A 171 -5.31 -21.67 17.53
C PRO A 171 -5.69 -21.72 16.03
N ALA A 172 -6.13 -22.90 15.56
CA ALA A 172 -6.72 -23.08 14.24
C ALA A 172 -8.01 -22.27 14.01
N GLU A 173 -8.92 -22.25 14.99
CA GLU A 173 -10.20 -21.51 14.90
C GLU A 173 -9.98 -20.00 14.86
N VAL A 174 -9.06 -19.49 15.71
CA VAL A 174 -8.67 -18.08 15.71
C VAL A 174 -8.12 -17.67 14.34
N SER A 175 -7.29 -18.52 13.73
CA SER A 175 -6.72 -18.25 12.40
C SER A 175 -7.78 -18.27 11.29
N GLU A 176 -8.73 -19.21 11.35
CA GLU A 176 -9.83 -19.31 10.37
C GLU A 176 -10.73 -18.07 10.42
N LEU A 177 -11.11 -17.63 11.64
CA LEU A 177 -11.93 -16.44 11.83
C LEU A 177 -11.22 -15.16 11.36
N LYS A 178 -9.91 -15.04 11.58
CA LYS A 178 -9.13 -13.90 11.07
C LYS A 178 -9.09 -13.85 9.55
N GLU A 179 -8.91 -14.99 8.90
CA GLU A 179 -8.97 -15.07 7.45
C GLU A 179 -10.39 -14.82 6.90
N GLU A 180 -11.45 -15.22 7.64
CA GLU A 180 -12.83 -14.86 7.27
C GLU A 180 -13.05 -13.34 7.35
N ILE A 181 -12.63 -12.67 8.43
CA ILE A 181 -12.71 -11.20 8.55
C ILE A 181 -11.95 -10.53 7.42
N LYS A 182 -10.72 -10.97 7.15
CA LYS A 182 -9.89 -10.46 6.06
C LYS A 182 -10.58 -10.62 4.70
N ALA A 183 -11.20 -11.76 4.46
CA ALA A 183 -11.96 -12.02 3.23
C ALA A 183 -13.16 -11.08 3.11
N LEU A 184 -13.90 -10.83 4.20
CA LEU A 184 -15.01 -9.89 4.23
C LEU A 184 -14.57 -8.44 3.97
N ILE A 185 -13.50 -7.99 4.63
CA ILE A 185 -12.95 -6.64 4.41
C ILE A 185 -12.48 -6.50 2.97
N ARG A 186 -11.74 -7.48 2.44
CA ARG A 186 -11.27 -7.48 1.04
C ARG A 186 -12.44 -7.39 0.06
N GLU A 187 -13.51 -8.13 0.30
CA GLU A 187 -14.70 -8.10 -0.54
C GLU A 187 -15.41 -6.73 -0.45
N GLN A 188 -15.48 -6.13 0.73
CA GLN A 188 -16.09 -4.82 0.91
C GLN A 188 -15.26 -3.70 0.24
N VAL A 189 -13.93 -3.76 0.34
CA VAL A 189 -13.00 -2.87 -0.38
C VAL A 189 -13.17 -3.03 -1.89
N ARG A 190 -13.30 -4.28 -2.37
CA ARG A 190 -13.58 -4.57 -3.79
C ARG A 190 -14.89 -3.93 -4.24
N GLU A 191 -15.98 -4.14 -3.50
CA GLU A 191 -17.29 -3.55 -3.82
C GLU A 191 -17.24 -2.01 -3.87
N GLU A 192 -16.59 -1.35 -2.91
CA GLU A 192 -16.49 0.11 -2.90
C GLU A 192 -15.57 0.67 -4.00
N SER A 193 -14.48 -0.03 -4.31
CA SER A 193 -13.59 0.33 -5.44
C SER A 193 -14.33 0.24 -6.78
N GLU A 194 -15.16 -0.79 -6.97
CA GLU A 194 -16.00 -0.97 -8.16
C GLU A 194 -17.07 0.11 -8.28
N LYS A 195 -17.62 0.60 -7.15
CA LYS A 195 -18.58 1.71 -7.16
C LYS A 195 -17.94 3.05 -7.56
N GLY A 196 -16.64 3.25 -7.26
CA GLY A 196 -15.94 4.50 -7.55
C GLY A 196 -15.44 4.59 -8.99
N VAL A 197 -14.76 3.54 -9.47
CA VAL A 197 -14.09 3.52 -10.78
C VAL A 197 -14.95 2.84 -11.85
N GLY A 198 -16.06 2.23 -11.45
CA GLY A 198 -16.94 1.46 -12.31
C GLY A 198 -16.36 0.08 -12.66
N PRO A 199 -16.95 -0.61 -13.66
CA PRO A 199 -16.51 -1.94 -14.09
C PRO A 199 -15.07 -2.00 -14.63
N LEU A 200 -14.44 -0.85 -14.83
CA LEU A 200 -13.07 -0.72 -15.34
C LEU A 200 -12.03 -1.30 -14.38
N THR A 201 -12.32 -1.40 -13.08
CA THR A 201 -11.43 -2.06 -12.11
C THR A 201 -11.09 -3.50 -12.50
N LYS A 202 -11.97 -4.20 -13.24
CA LYS A 202 -11.71 -5.56 -13.74
C LYS A 202 -10.57 -5.64 -14.76
N LEU A 203 -10.17 -4.50 -15.34
CA LEU A 203 -9.10 -4.42 -16.33
C LEU A 203 -7.72 -4.20 -15.69
N PHE A 204 -7.66 -3.86 -14.40
CA PHE A 204 -6.42 -3.54 -13.70
C PHE A 204 -6.13 -4.61 -12.64
N PRO A 205 -5.28 -5.62 -12.91
CA PRO A 205 -4.92 -6.63 -11.92
C PRO A 205 -4.25 -6.02 -10.68
N GLU A 206 -3.53 -4.91 -10.85
CA GLU A 206 -2.94 -4.09 -9.79
C GLU A 206 -3.99 -3.65 -8.75
N GLN A 207 -5.23 -3.42 -9.16
CA GLN A 207 -6.31 -3.05 -8.24
C GLN A 207 -6.58 -4.17 -7.22
N ARG A 208 -6.34 -5.43 -7.56
CA ARG A 208 -6.48 -6.56 -6.61
C ARG A 208 -5.41 -6.47 -5.52
N GLU A 209 -4.19 -6.11 -5.87
CA GLU A 209 -3.08 -5.96 -4.92
C GLU A 209 -3.31 -4.76 -4.01
N ILE A 210 -3.77 -3.64 -4.56
CA ILE A 210 -4.20 -2.47 -3.78
C ILE A 210 -5.31 -2.85 -2.81
N ASN A 211 -6.37 -3.53 -3.30
CA ASN A 211 -7.48 -3.94 -2.44
C ASN A 211 -7.04 -4.90 -1.32
N SER A 212 -6.09 -5.80 -1.58
CA SER A 212 -5.53 -6.68 -0.55
C SER A 212 -4.67 -5.93 0.45
N SER A 213 -3.90 -4.92 0.00
CA SER A 213 -3.05 -4.09 0.86
C SER A 213 -3.90 -3.21 1.77
N VAL A 214 -4.94 -2.57 1.23
CA VAL A 214 -5.91 -1.78 2.00
C VAL A 214 -6.65 -2.65 3.01
N ALA A 215 -7.03 -3.89 2.66
CA ALA A 215 -7.66 -4.80 3.62
C ALA A 215 -6.75 -5.15 4.81
N LEU A 216 -5.43 -5.30 4.58
CA LEU A 216 -4.47 -5.52 5.66
C LEU A 216 -4.34 -4.30 6.58
N LEU A 217 -4.25 -3.09 6.01
CA LEU A 217 -4.20 -1.84 6.77
C LEU A 217 -5.46 -1.65 7.63
N ILE A 218 -6.63 -1.97 7.10
CA ILE A 218 -7.89 -1.89 7.85
C ILE A 218 -7.90 -2.93 8.98
N MET A 219 -7.41 -4.16 8.76
CA MET A 219 -7.31 -5.15 9.84
C MET A 219 -6.39 -4.68 10.98
N GLU A 220 -5.27 -4.04 10.63
CA GLU A 220 -4.35 -3.45 11.59
C GLU A 220 -4.99 -2.30 12.37
N GLN A 221 -5.72 -1.41 11.68
CA GLN A 221 -6.41 -0.27 12.29
C GLN A 221 -7.60 -0.69 13.17
N LEU A 222 -8.25 -1.81 12.87
CA LEU A 222 -9.28 -2.41 13.73
C LEU A 222 -8.70 -3.17 14.94
N GLU A 223 -7.38 -3.11 15.12
CA GLU A 223 -6.65 -3.79 16.22
C GLU A 223 -6.97 -5.29 16.30
N ILE A 224 -7.25 -5.93 15.17
CA ILE A 224 -7.49 -7.38 15.07
C ILE A 224 -6.13 -8.09 15.10
N THR A 225 -5.44 -7.94 16.22
CA THR A 225 -4.10 -8.47 16.47
C THR A 225 -4.13 -9.95 16.85
N SER A 226 -2.97 -10.56 17.12
CA SER A 226 -2.86 -11.97 17.53
C SER A 226 -3.69 -12.32 18.77
N GLU A 227 -3.92 -11.36 19.66
CA GLU A 227 -4.43 -11.57 21.02
C GLU A 227 -5.95 -11.47 21.17
N ILE A 228 -6.68 -11.09 20.11
CA ILE A 228 -8.13 -10.95 20.18
C ILE A 228 -8.81 -12.33 20.35
N GLY A 229 -9.74 -12.40 21.31
CA GLY A 229 -10.49 -13.62 21.61
C GLY A 229 -11.42 -14.07 20.48
N VAL A 230 -11.75 -15.36 20.45
CA VAL A 230 -12.62 -16.00 19.45
C VAL A 230 -14.00 -15.34 19.39
N GLU A 231 -14.55 -15.01 20.55
CA GLU A 231 -15.87 -14.39 20.72
C GLU A 231 -15.90 -13.00 20.08
N ASN A 232 -14.84 -12.21 20.32
CA ASN A 232 -14.69 -10.87 19.72
C ASN A 232 -14.54 -10.96 18.20
N LEU A 233 -13.82 -11.97 17.68
CA LEU A 233 -13.71 -12.20 16.24
C LEU A 233 -15.07 -12.55 15.61
N ARG A 234 -15.85 -13.42 16.26
CA ARG A 234 -17.21 -13.77 15.83
C ARG A 234 -18.16 -12.57 15.86
N GLU A 235 -18.03 -11.72 16.88
CA GLU A 235 -18.75 -10.45 16.96
C GLU A 235 -18.36 -9.53 15.79
N TRP A 236 -17.07 -9.36 15.53
CA TRP A 236 -16.59 -8.55 14.39
C TRP A 236 -17.11 -9.06 13.06
N ILE A 237 -17.10 -10.37 12.81
CA ILE A 237 -17.68 -10.98 11.60
C ILE A 237 -19.16 -10.61 11.47
N SER A 238 -19.91 -10.72 12.58
CA SER A 238 -21.33 -10.41 12.60
C SER A 238 -21.58 -8.92 12.34
N ARG A 239 -20.82 -8.04 13.00
CA ARG A 239 -20.92 -6.58 12.82
C ARG A 239 -20.56 -6.13 11.41
N ILE A 240 -19.52 -6.72 10.80
CA ILE A 240 -19.13 -6.44 9.42
C ILE A 240 -20.22 -6.90 8.42
N LYS A 241 -20.84 -8.06 8.68
CA LYS A 241 -21.93 -8.59 7.84
C LYS A 241 -23.20 -7.75 7.96
N GLU A 242 -23.54 -7.28 9.16
CA GLU A 242 -24.75 -6.51 9.44
C GLU A 242 -24.61 -5.04 9.02
N ASP A 243 -23.49 -4.41 9.34
CA ASP A 243 -23.26 -2.98 9.09
C ASP A 243 -22.05 -2.74 8.18
N LYS A 244 -22.32 -2.76 6.87
CA LYS A 244 -21.34 -2.39 5.83
C LYS A 244 -20.85 -0.94 5.95
N SER A 245 -21.55 -0.07 6.69
CA SER A 245 -21.17 1.33 6.83
C SER A 245 -19.96 1.54 7.74
N LEU A 246 -19.72 0.63 8.70
CA LEU A 246 -18.54 0.65 9.58
C LEU A 246 -17.24 0.67 8.78
N LEU A 247 -17.12 -0.22 7.80
CA LEU A 247 -15.95 -0.29 6.95
C LEU A 247 -15.91 0.84 5.93
N LYS A 248 -17.05 1.39 5.53
CA LYS A 248 -17.12 2.42 4.49
C LYS A 248 -16.38 3.70 4.85
N GLY A 249 -16.40 4.09 6.13
CA GLY A 249 -15.62 5.22 6.64
C GLY A 249 -14.12 5.00 6.46
N LEU A 250 -13.62 3.89 7.01
CA LEU A 250 -12.20 3.51 6.93
C LEU A 250 -11.74 3.32 5.48
N ILE A 251 -12.52 2.61 4.66
CA ILE A 251 -12.23 2.41 3.24
C ILE A 251 -12.13 3.75 2.49
N GLY A 252 -12.96 4.73 2.86
CA GLY A 252 -12.95 6.07 2.27
C GLY A 252 -11.69 6.89 2.57
N GLU A 253 -10.95 6.56 3.64
CA GLU A 253 -9.68 7.21 3.97
C GLU A 253 -8.53 6.71 3.08
N TYR A 254 -8.58 5.42 2.68
CA TYR A 254 -7.53 4.79 1.87
C TYR A 254 -7.81 4.81 0.36
N LEU A 255 -9.08 4.87 -0.05
CA LEU A 255 -9.43 5.00 -1.46
C LEU A 255 -9.46 6.47 -1.89
N PRO A 256 -8.99 6.79 -3.11
CA PRO A 256 -9.01 8.16 -3.60
C PRO A 256 -10.44 8.72 -3.58
N PRO A 257 -10.62 10.00 -3.20
CA PRO A 257 -11.93 10.61 -3.10
C PRO A 257 -12.65 10.50 -4.45
N LYS A 258 -13.94 10.12 -4.43
CA LYS A 258 -14.76 10.06 -5.62
C LYS A 258 -14.83 11.47 -6.23
N LYS A 259 -14.10 11.70 -7.32
CA LYS A 259 -14.20 12.92 -8.11
C LYS A 259 -15.56 12.95 -8.79
N GLY A 260 -16.57 13.55 -8.16
CA GLY A 260 -17.83 13.90 -8.83
C GLY A 260 -19.13 13.52 -8.10
N GLY A 261 -19.35 14.11 -6.92
CA GLY A 261 -20.67 14.27 -6.32
C GLY A 261 -20.98 15.74 -6.15
#